data_AF-A0A1C5VT97-F1
#
_entry.id   AF-A0A1C5VT97-F1
#
_cell.length_a   1.000
_cell.length_b   1.000
_cell.length_c   1.000
_cell.angle_alpha   90.00
_cell.angle_beta   90.00
_cell.angle_gamma   90.00
#
_symmetry.space_group_name_H-M   'P 1'
#
loop_
_entity.id
_entity.type
_entity.pdbx_description
1 polymer ?
#
loop_
_entity_poly.entity_id
_entity_poly.type
_entity_poly.pdbx_seq_one_letter_code
_entity_poly.pdbx_strand_id
1 'polypeptide(L)'
;MNGMNNNYNCLLTEKQVQELSSTYWKKQMDIEQNIVNKSTDMQFLKEKDQLKLNSMYAMLETKELHARRAEDERLARCEVVEITEDGRIHIQTKDTAIDTKPRNVTNFKCMNAVIYINVDNPQEKIIKIYLKLDTVGEDERVVFLNLANCEKNAYIEKKFLTVGADIYASSKARMKEYEKKIVAYIIRNCKEIKEVPRKRGWYRYQETIGFYGEKETWEEVKKYAE
;
A
#
# COMPACT_ATOMS: atom_id res chain seq x y z
N MET A 1 67.01 -86.42 34.43
CA MET A 1 65.74 -86.29 35.18
C MET A 1 64.85 -85.31 34.46
N ASN A 2 63.60 -85.72 34.24
CA ASN A 2 62.59 -85.06 33.43
C ASN A 2 62.12 -83.73 34.04
N GLY A 3 61.78 -82.77 33.18
CA GLY A 3 61.06 -81.55 33.53
C GLY A 3 60.51 -80.88 32.28
N MET A 4 59.30 -81.28 31.89
CA MET A 4 58.52 -80.72 30.78
C MET A 4 58.45 -79.19 30.87
N ASN A 5 58.78 -78.49 29.78
CA ASN A 5 58.19 -77.19 29.51
C ASN A 5 57.37 -77.33 28.23
N ASN A 6 56.07 -77.55 28.40
CA ASN A 6 55.08 -77.57 27.33
C ASN A 6 54.95 -76.15 26.76
N ASN A 7 55.83 -75.78 25.83
CA ASN A 7 55.53 -74.71 24.90
C ASN A 7 54.64 -75.31 23.82
N TYR A 8 53.33 -75.25 24.04
CA TYR A 8 52.35 -75.40 22.98
C TYR A 8 52.56 -74.26 21.98
N ASN A 9 53.48 -74.44 21.02
CA ASN A 9 53.41 -73.75 19.76
C ASN A 9 52.16 -74.28 19.06
N CYS A 10 51.03 -73.63 19.33
CA CYS A 10 49.78 -73.86 18.63
C CYS A 10 49.97 -73.34 17.20
N LEU A 11 50.59 -74.15 16.35
CA LEU A 11 50.62 -73.92 14.92
C LEU A 11 49.16 -74.02 14.45
N LEU A 12 48.61 -72.88 14.03
CA LEU A 12 47.28 -72.82 13.44
C LEU A 12 47.25 -73.82 12.28
N THR A 13 46.25 -74.70 12.30
CA THR A 13 45.99 -75.61 11.18
C THR A 13 45.73 -74.79 9.91
N GLU A 14 46.04 -75.32 8.73
CA GLU A 14 45.78 -74.63 7.45
C GLU A 14 44.33 -74.14 7.33
N LYS A 15 43.39 -74.90 7.90
CA LYS A 15 41.98 -74.53 7.99
C LYS A 15 41.76 -73.29 8.87
N GLN A 16 42.41 -73.20 10.03
CA GLN A 16 42.36 -72.01 10.90
C GLN A 16 43.02 -70.79 10.25
N VAL A 17 44.11 -70.97 9.51
CA VAL A 17 44.77 -69.88 8.77
C VAL A 17 43.86 -69.37 7.64
N GLN A 18 43.20 -70.26 6.91
CA GLN A 18 42.22 -69.90 5.87
C GLN A 18 40.98 -69.19 6.46
N GLU A 19 40.47 -69.66 7.60
CA GLU A 19 39.34 -69.01 8.30
C GLU A 19 39.73 -67.62 8.83
N LEU A 20 40.92 -67.45 9.40
CA LEU A 20 41.43 -66.15 9.84
C LEU A 20 41.69 -65.20 8.66
N SER A 21 42.24 -65.71 7.55
CA SER A 21 42.42 -64.92 6.33
C SER A 21 41.07 -64.49 5.74
N SER A 22 40.11 -65.40 5.63
CA SER A 22 38.76 -65.12 5.12
C SER A 22 38.02 -64.10 5.99
N THR A 23 38.09 -64.23 7.32
CA THR A 23 37.48 -63.27 8.24
C THR A 23 38.16 -61.91 8.21
N TYR A 24 39.48 -61.86 8.03
CA TYR A 24 40.22 -60.60 7.84
C TYR A 24 39.77 -59.88 6.56
N TRP A 25 39.73 -60.58 5.43
CA TRP A 25 39.31 -59.99 4.15
C TRP A 25 37.88 -59.48 4.17
N LYS A 26 36.95 -60.22 4.82
CA LYS A 26 35.56 -59.76 4.99
C LYS A 26 35.48 -58.46 5.81
N LYS A 27 36.18 -58.40 6.95
CA LYS A 27 36.21 -57.18 7.78
C LYS A 27 36.81 -55.99 7.03
N GLN A 28 37.86 -56.23 6.23
CA GLN A 28 38.50 -55.19 5.43
C GLN A 28 37.54 -54.64 4.37
N MET A 29 36.84 -55.51 3.65
CA MET A 29 35.82 -55.12 2.68
C MET A 29 34.67 -54.33 3.34
N ASP A 30 34.18 -54.77 4.50
CA ASP A 30 33.11 -54.08 5.23
C ASP A 30 33.54 -52.66 5.65
N ILE A 31 34.80 -52.50 6.09
CA ILE A 31 35.37 -51.19 6.46
C ILE A 31 35.48 -50.29 5.23
N GLU A 32 36.03 -50.80 4.13
CA GLU A 32 36.18 -50.04 2.88
C GLU A 32 34.83 -49.61 2.32
N GLN A 33 33.84 -50.50 2.33
CA GLN A 33 32.48 -50.21 1.86
C GLN A 33 31.80 -49.17 2.77
N ASN A 34 32.00 -49.22 4.09
CA ASN A 34 31.48 -48.21 5.02
C ASN A 34 32.15 -46.84 4.83
N ILE A 35 33.46 -46.80 4.56
CA ILE A 35 34.19 -45.56 4.26
C ILE A 35 33.69 -44.93 2.95
N VAL A 36 33.50 -45.74 1.90
CA VAL A 36 32.97 -45.29 0.60
C VAL A 36 31.53 -44.78 0.73
N ASN A 37 30.68 -45.47 1.50
CA ASN A 37 29.32 -45.01 1.74
C ASN A 37 29.30 -43.66 2.48
N LYS A 38 30.10 -43.50 3.54
CA LYS A 38 30.21 -42.22 4.28
C LYS A 38 30.75 -41.08 3.42
N SER A 39 31.72 -41.34 2.55
CA SER A 39 32.26 -40.30 1.66
C SER A 39 31.23 -39.88 0.60
N THR A 40 30.48 -40.84 0.06
CA THR A 40 29.38 -40.60 -0.88
C THR A 40 28.23 -39.82 -0.22
N ASP A 41 27.85 -40.19 1.01
CA ASP A 41 26.83 -39.47 1.80
C ASP A 41 27.27 -38.02 2.08
N MET A 42 28.54 -37.82 2.43
CA MET A 42 29.10 -36.48 2.65
C MET A 42 29.13 -35.64 1.36
N GLN A 43 29.42 -36.24 0.21
CA GLN A 43 29.35 -35.55 -1.08
C GLN A 43 27.91 -35.18 -1.43
N PHE A 44 26.97 -36.11 -1.27
CA PHE A 44 25.55 -35.85 -1.47
C PHE A 44 25.02 -34.72 -0.57
N LEU A 45 25.43 -34.68 0.70
CA LEU A 45 25.07 -33.60 1.63
C LEU A 45 25.63 -32.24 1.17
N LYS A 46 26.89 -32.20 0.73
CA LYS A 46 27.50 -30.98 0.19
C LYS A 46 26.80 -30.50 -1.08
N GLU A 47 26.48 -31.40 -2.01
CA GLU A 47 25.75 -31.06 -3.23
C GLU A 47 24.34 -30.53 -2.92
N LYS A 48 23.63 -31.17 -1.99
CA LYS A 48 22.32 -30.72 -1.53
C LYS A 48 22.39 -29.31 -0.93
N ASP A 49 23.39 -29.03 -0.10
CA ASP A 49 23.56 -27.70 0.50
C ASP A 49 23.99 -26.66 -0.53
N GLN A 50 24.82 -27.02 -1.51
CA GLN A 50 25.16 -26.16 -2.64
C GLN A 50 23.93 -25.84 -3.51
N LEU A 51 23.07 -26.83 -3.78
CA LEU A 51 21.82 -26.63 -4.52
C LEU A 51 20.86 -25.70 -3.78
N LYS A 52 20.73 -25.84 -2.46
CA LYS A 52 19.94 -24.92 -1.63
C LYS A 52 20.50 -23.51 -1.69
N LEU A 53 21.82 -23.37 -1.60
CA LEU A 53 22.50 -22.08 -1.66
C LEU A 53 22.29 -21.40 -3.02
N ASN A 54 22.46 -22.14 -4.11
CA ASN A 54 22.21 -21.64 -5.47
C ASN A 54 20.75 -21.24 -5.68
N SER A 55 19.80 -22.05 -5.17
CA SER A 55 18.36 -21.73 -5.20
C SER A 55 18.05 -20.44 -4.43
N MET A 56 18.68 -20.25 -3.26
CA MET A 56 18.53 -19.03 -2.47
C MET A 56 19.08 -17.80 -3.21
N TYR A 57 20.25 -17.92 -3.85
CA TYR A 57 20.81 -16.82 -4.66
C TYR A 57 19.92 -16.47 -5.85
N ALA A 58 19.43 -17.46 -6.59
CA ALA A 58 18.49 -17.24 -7.69
C ALA A 58 17.20 -16.53 -7.22
N MET A 59 16.68 -16.89 -6.04
CA MET A 59 15.51 -16.23 -5.45
C MET A 59 15.81 -14.77 -5.07
N LEU A 60 16.99 -14.47 -4.52
CA LEU A 60 17.41 -13.12 -4.18
C LEU A 60 17.58 -12.25 -5.42
N GLU A 61 18.24 -12.75 -6.46
CA GLU A 61 18.37 -12.05 -7.75
C GLU A 61 16.99 -11.75 -8.36
N THR A 62 16.09 -12.73 -8.32
CA THR A 62 14.72 -12.55 -8.82
C THR A 62 13.98 -11.46 -8.02
N LYS A 63 14.10 -11.46 -6.69
CA LYS A 63 13.53 -10.41 -5.83
C LYS A 63 14.11 -9.04 -6.13
N GLU A 64 15.42 -8.95 -6.30
CA GLU A 64 16.10 -7.68 -6.59
C GLU A 64 15.69 -7.16 -7.97
N LEU A 65 15.59 -8.04 -8.97
CA LEU A 65 15.08 -7.70 -10.29
C LEU A 65 13.64 -7.20 -10.24
N HIS A 66 12.76 -7.87 -9.47
CA HIS A 66 11.39 -7.41 -9.26
C HIS A 66 11.35 -6.04 -8.56
N ALA A 67 12.19 -5.81 -7.56
CA ALA A 67 12.28 -4.53 -6.87
C ALA A 67 12.76 -3.41 -7.80
N ARG A 68 13.77 -3.67 -8.63
CA ARG A 68 14.26 -2.72 -9.64
C ARG A 68 13.19 -2.41 -10.67
N ARG A 69 12.51 -3.42 -11.22
CA ARG A 69 11.39 -3.22 -12.16
C ARG A 69 10.25 -2.42 -11.53
N ALA A 70 9.88 -2.70 -10.29
CA ALA A 70 8.83 -1.96 -9.60
C ALA A 70 9.22 -0.48 -9.37
N GLU A 71 10.51 -0.20 -9.17
CA GLU A 71 11.03 1.17 -9.05
C GLU A 71 11.09 1.88 -10.40
N ASP A 72 11.55 1.20 -11.46
CA ASP A 72 11.55 1.73 -12.83
C ASP A 72 10.11 2.03 -13.29
N GLU A 73 9.16 1.13 -13.02
CA GLU A 73 7.72 1.34 -13.24
C GLU A 73 7.19 2.52 -12.42
N ARG A 74 7.66 2.70 -11.18
CA ARG A 74 7.28 3.84 -10.34
C ARG A 74 7.78 5.15 -10.94
N LEU A 75 9.00 5.18 -11.48
CA LEU A 75 9.63 6.36 -12.07
C LEU A 75 9.06 6.68 -13.46
N ALA A 76 8.61 5.67 -14.21
CA ALA A 76 7.99 5.83 -15.53
C ALA A 76 6.59 6.46 -15.46
N ARG A 77 5.88 6.32 -14.33
CA ARG A 77 4.54 6.92 -14.16
C ARG A 77 4.58 8.43 -14.35
N CYS A 78 3.93 8.89 -15.43
CA CYS A 78 3.80 10.30 -15.75
C CYS A 78 2.32 10.70 -15.85
N GLU A 79 2.00 11.90 -15.36
CA GLU A 79 0.69 12.51 -15.60
C GLU A 79 0.73 13.21 -16.96
N VAL A 80 -0.08 12.75 -17.91
CA VAL A 80 -0.20 13.32 -19.25
C VAL A 80 -1.48 14.13 -19.33
N VAL A 81 -1.35 15.37 -19.79
CA VAL A 81 -2.46 16.27 -20.07
C VAL A 81 -2.85 16.09 -21.53
N GLU A 82 -4.07 15.64 -21.79
CA GLU A 82 -4.62 15.43 -23.12
C GLU A 82 -5.77 16.40 -23.36
N ILE A 83 -5.80 17.01 -24.55
CA ILE A 83 -6.91 17.85 -25.00
C ILE A 83 -7.73 17.01 -25.97
N THR A 84 -8.99 16.73 -25.64
CA THR A 84 -9.91 15.99 -26.51
C THR A 84 -10.37 16.84 -27.69
N GLU A 85 -10.94 16.21 -28.73
CA GLU A 85 -11.39 16.89 -29.97
C GLU A 85 -12.45 17.98 -29.72
N ASP A 86 -13.19 17.89 -28.61
CA ASP A 86 -14.15 18.89 -28.15
C ASP A 86 -13.53 19.99 -27.25
N GLY A 87 -12.20 20.01 -27.14
CA GLY A 87 -11.43 21.03 -26.41
C GLY A 87 -11.33 20.78 -24.90
N ARG A 88 -11.79 19.64 -24.37
CA ARG A 88 -11.71 19.36 -22.92
C ARG A 88 -10.32 18.87 -22.52
N ILE A 89 -9.85 19.34 -21.37
CA ILE A 89 -8.59 18.92 -20.79
C ILE A 89 -8.84 17.72 -19.89
N HIS A 90 -8.11 16.63 -20.13
CA HIS A 90 -8.09 15.45 -19.29
C HIS A 90 -6.68 15.19 -18.79
N ILE A 91 -6.57 14.70 -17.56
CA ILE A 91 -5.31 14.20 -17.01
C ILE A 91 -5.42 12.68 -16.88
N GLN A 92 -4.48 11.97 -17.51
CA GLN A 92 -4.36 10.52 -17.40
C GLN A 92 -2.96 10.17 -16.91
N THR A 93 -2.89 9.25 -15.94
CA THR A 93 -1.60 8.69 -15.51
C THR A 93 -1.21 7.60 -16.50
N LYS A 94 -0.21 7.85 -17.33
CA LYS A 94 0.33 6.84 -18.24
C LYS A 94 1.37 5.97 -17.52
N ASP A 95 1.67 4.83 -18.14
CA ASP A 95 2.65 3.85 -17.65
C ASP A 95 2.28 3.22 -16.29
N THR A 96 0.97 3.08 -16.04
CA THR A 96 0.43 2.28 -14.94
C THR A 96 0.07 0.88 -15.41
N ALA A 97 0.37 -0.15 -14.59
CA ALA A 97 -0.02 -1.54 -14.87
C ALA A 97 -1.54 -1.77 -14.99
N ILE A 98 -2.33 -0.80 -14.52
CA ILE A 98 -3.78 -0.73 -14.64
C ILE A 98 -4.08 0.58 -15.36
N ASP A 99 -4.85 0.53 -16.44
CA ASP A 99 -5.31 1.74 -17.13
C ASP A 99 -6.03 2.66 -16.15
N THR A 100 -5.48 3.85 -15.91
CA THR A 100 -6.20 4.87 -15.17
C THR A 100 -7.23 5.53 -16.09
N LYS A 101 -8.45 5.68 -15.58
CA LYS A 101 -9.48 6.45 -16.27
C LYS A 101 -9.02 7.91 -16.39
N PRO A 102 -9.16 8.53 -17.57
CA PRO A 102 -8.92 9.95 -17.73
C PRO A 102 -9.75 10.75 -16.73
N ARG A 103 -9.14 11.71 -16.06
CA ARG A 103 -9.79 12.62 -15.12
C ARG A 103 -10.06 13.93 -15.85
N ASN A 104 -11.33 14.36 -15.90
CA ASN A 104 -11.67 15.70 -16.39
C ASN A 104 -11.02 16.74 -15.47
N VAL A 105 -10.21 17.61 -16.03
CA VAL A 105 -9.60 18.72 -15.29
C VAL A 105 -10.04 19.99 -15.96
N THR A 106 -10.84 20.76 -15.23
CA THR A 106 -11.37 22.03 -15.70
C THR A 106 -11.01 23.11 -14.71
N ASN A 107 -10.77 24.31 -15.22
CA ASN A 107 -10.76 25.48 -14.36
C ASN A 107 -12.12 25.58 -13.65
N PHE A 108 -12.09 26.02 -12.39
CA PHE A 108 -13.31 26.29 -11.64
C PHE A 108 -13.23 27.65 -10.98
N LYS A 109 -14.39 28.26 -10.79
CA LYS A 109 -14.54 29.51 -10.06
C LYS A 109 -15.41 29.27 -8.82
N CYS A 110 -14.93 29.70 -7.66
CA CYS A 110 -15.77 29.78 -6.48
C CYS A 110 -16.74 30.96 -6.62
N MET A 111 -18.05 30.66 -6.62
CA MET A 111 -19.11 31.65 -6.78
C MET A 111 -19.58 32.20 -5.43
N ASN A 112 -19.84 31.28 -4.48
CA ASN A 112 -20.23 31.60 -3.12
C ASN A 112 -19.81 30.47 -2.18
N ALA A 113 -19.80 30.73 -0.87
CA ALA A 113 -19.68 29.71 0.16
C ALA A 113 -20.55 30.04 1.37
N VAL A 114 -20.99 29.00 2.07
CA VAL A 114 -21.82 29.10 3.27
C VAL A 114 -21.25 28.20 4.35
N ILE A 115 -21.02 28.75 5.54
CA ILE A 115 -20.58 27.96 6.70
C ILE A 115 -21.79 27.59 7.54
N TYR A 116 -22.00 26.28 7.72
CA TYR A 116 -22.99 25.70 8.61
C TYR A 116 -22.33 25.43 9.96
N ILE A 117 -22.95 25.92 11.03
CA ILE A 117 -22.53 25.68 12.41
C ILE A 117 -23.62 24.85 13.08
N ASN A 118 -23.23 23.74 13.71
CA ASN A 118 -24.17 22.94 14.49
C ASN A 118 -24.57 23.70 15.76
N VAL A 119 -25.87 23.95 15.92
CA VAL A 119 -26.48 24.56 17.11
C VAL A 119 -26.17 23.76 18.39
N ASP A 120 -26.18 22.42 18.31
CA ASP A 120 -25.95 21.54 19.46
C ASP A 120 -24.46 21.44 19.82
N ASN A 121 -23.56 21.64 18.85
CA ASN A 121 -22.11 21.60 19.04
C ASN A 121 -21.41 22.61 18.13
N PRO A 122 -21.19 23.86 18.58
CA PRO A 122 -20.62 24.92 17.76
C PRO A 122 -19.19 24.69 17.25
N GLN A 123 -18.50 23.66 17.76
CA GLN A 123 -17.19 23.24 17.24
C GLN A 123 -17.32 22.47 15.92
N GLU A 124 -18.47 21.84 15.67
CA GLU A 124 -18.72 21.19 14.40
C GLU A 124 -19.13 22.22 13.34
N LYS A 125 -18.31 22.32 12.29
CA LYS A 125 -18.52 23.27 11.20
C LYS A 125 -18.32 22.58 9.86
N ILE A 126 -19.24 22.83 8.93
CA ILE A 126 -19.17 22.37 7.55
C ILE A 126 -19.28 23.58 6.65
N ILE A 127 -18.43 23.66 5.62
CA ILE A 127 -18.55 24.67 4.57
C ILE A 127 -19.13 24.02 3.31
N LYS A 128 -20.15 24.67 2.75
CA LYS A 128 -20.68 24.39 1.41
C LYS A 128 -20.09 25.41 0.45
N ILE A 129 -19.45 24.94 -0.61
CA ILE A 129 -18.78 25.77 -1.62
C ILE A 129 -19.49 25.56 -2.94
N TYR A 130 -19.93 26.66 -3.57
CA TYR A 130 -20.51 26.66 -4.90
C TYR A 130 -19.43 26.93 -5.92
N LEU A 131 -19.25 25.99 -6.84
CA LEU A 131 -18.24 26.02 -7.89
C LEU A 131 -18.94 26.11 -9.24
N LYS A 132 -18.42 26.97 -10.12
CA LYS A 132 -18.76 26.97 -11.54
C LYS A 132 -17.58 26.37 -12.30
N LEU A 133 -17.82 25.28 -13.01
CA LEU A 133 -16.81 24.63 -13.83
C LEU A 133 -16.77 25.27 -15.23
N ASP A 134 -15.57 25.52 -15.72
CA ASP A 134 -15.30 26.08 -17.05
C ASP A 134 -15.31 24.98 -18.14
N THR A 135 -16.43 24.27 -18.23
CA THR A 135 -16.67 23.18 -19.19
C THR A 135 -17.57 23.63 -20.34
N VAL A 136 -17.61 22.85 -21.44
CA VAL A 136 -18.60 23.02 -22.52
C VAL A 136 -19.98 22.69 -21.96
N GLY A 137 -20.67 23.71 -21.45
CA GLY A 137 -21.83 23.62 -20.56
C GLY A 137 -21.45 24.14 -19.19
N GLU A 138 -21.97 25.31 -18.80
CA GLU A 138 -21.75 25.90 -17.49
C GLU A 138 -22.39 25.02 -16.41
N ASP A 139 -21.59 24.18 -15.78
CA ASP A 139 -22.04 23.24 -14.77
C ASP A 139 -21.77 23.80 -13.37
N GLU A 140 -22.82 24.24 -12.69
CA GLU A 140 -22.75 24.56 -11.27
C GLU A 140 -22.64 23.26 -10.45
N ARG A 141 -21.68 23.23 -9.53
CA ARG A 141 -21.38 22.11 -8.65
C ARG A 141 -21.25 22.60 -7.22
N VAL A 142 -21.47 21.69 -6.27
CA VAL A 142 -21.42 21.99 -4.85
C VAL A 142 -20.50 21.00 -4.15
N VAL A 143 -19.61 21.52 -3.32
CA VAL A 143 -18.73 20.71 -2.46
C VAL A 143 -19.05 21.00 -1.00
N PHE A 144 -19.19 19.94 -0.21
CA PHE A 144 -19.32 20.04 1.25
C PHE A 144 -18.03 19.55 1.91
N LEU A 145 -17.46 20.38 2.79
CA LEU A 145 -16.25 20.05 3.53
C LEU A 145 -16.47 20.20 5.03
N ASN A 146 -16.21 19.14 5.77
CA ASN A 146 -16.08 19.20 7.22
C ASN A 146 -14.76 19.88 7.57
N LEU A 147 -14.83 21.02 8.28
CA LEU A 147 -13.65 21.82 8.58
C LEU A 147 -12.64 21.09 9.47
N ALA A 148 -13.10 20.20 10.35
CA ALA A 148 -12.22 19.38 11.19
C ALA A 148 -11.41 18.34 10.38
N ASN A 149 -11.89 17.97 9.19
CA ASN A 149 -11.22 17.02 8.31
C ASN A 149 -10.32 17.70 7.26
N CYS A 150 -10.37 19.02 7.11
CA CYS A 150 -9.60 19.74 6.08
C CYS A 150 -8.08 19.63 6.28
N GLU A 151 -7.62 19.37 7.50
CA GLU A 151 -6.19 19.10 7.76
C GLU A 151 -5.75 17.69 7.39
N LYS A 152 -6.70 16.74 7.29
CA LYS A 152 -6.40 15.34 6.98
C LYS A 152 -5.91 15.21 5.54
N ASN A 153 -4.91 14.34 5.36
CA ASN A 153 -4.29 14.11 4.06
C ASN A 153 -5.32 13.70 3.00
N ALA A 154 -5.31 14.43 1.87
CA ALA A 154 -6.12 14.17 0.68
C ALA A 154 -7.65 14.24 0.87
N TYR A 155 -8.16 14.77 1.99
CA TYR A 155 -9.60 14.95 2.17
C TYR A 155 -10.17 15.99 1.19
N ILE A 156 -9.51 17.14 1.07
CA ILE A 156 -9.90 18.21 0.14
C ILE A 156 -9.78 17.72 -1.30
N GLU A 157 -8.62 17.19 -1.70
CA GLU A 157 -8.36 16.51 -2.98
C GLU A 157 -9.53 15.61 -3.39
N LYS A 158 -9.94 14.66 -2.53
CA LYS A 158 -11.03 13.71 -2.83
C LYS A 158 -12.37 14.39 -3.05
N LYS A 159 -12.73 15.38 -2.21
CA LYS A 159 -14.03 16.05 -2.28
C LYS A 159 -14.14 16.95 -3.52
N PHE A 160 -13.05 17.62 -3.90
CA PHE A 160 -12.99 18.40 -5.14
C PHE A 160 -13.01 17.50 -6.38
N LEU A 161 -12.22 16.41 -6.40
CA LEU A 161 -12.22 15.44 -7.50
C LEU A 161 -13.59 14.82 -7.75
N THR A 162 -14.38 14.59 -6.69
CA THR A 162 -15.74 14.02 -6.81
C THR A 162 -16.67 14.89 -7.66
N VAL A 163 -16.44 16.20 -7.67
CA VAL A 163 -17.23 17.14 -8.47
C VAL A 163 -16.55 17.52 -9.78
N GLY A 164 -15.42 16.91 -10.12
CA GLY A 164 -14.64 17.23 -11.32
C GLY A 164 -13.84 18.53 -11.22
N ALA A 165 -13.68 19.09 -10.02
CA ALA A 165 -12.78 20.21 -9.77
C ALA A 165 -11.41 19.65 -9.41
N ASP A 166 -10.38 19.99 -10.17
CA ASP A 166 -9.01 19.54 -9.92
C ASP A 166 -8.04 20.71 -10.03
N ILE A 167 -6.99 20.69 -9.20
CA ILE A 167 -6.00 21.77 -9.12
C ILE A 167 -4.68 21.23 -9.64
N TYR A 168 -4.29 21.61 -10.84
CA TYR A 168 -3.01 21.20 -11.37
C TYR A 168 -1.84 21.88 -10.65
N ALA A 169 -0.82 21.11 -10.30
CA ALA A 169 0.45 21.62 -9.81
C ALA A 169 1.61 20.73 -10.26
N SER A 170 2.83 21.28 -10.24
CA SER A 170 4.04 20.57 -10.67
C SER A 170 4.41 19.36 -9.81
N SER A 171 3.78 19.20 -8.64
CA SER A 171 3.93 18.02 -7.77
C SER A 171 2.70 17.84 -6.88
N LYS A 172 2.46 16.60 -6.44
CA LYS A 172 1.36 16.27 -5.51
C LYS A 172 1.46 17.01 -4.18
N ALA A 173 2.67 17.33 -3.72
CA ALA A 173 2.87 18.12 -2.50
C ALA A 173 2.39 19.57 -2.68
N ARG A 174 2.74 20.21 -3.80
CA ARG A 174 2.29 21.57 -4.12
C ARG A 174 0.79 21.65 -4.37
N MET A 175 0.22 20.66 -5.04
CA MET A 175 -1.23 20.55 -5.25
C MET A 175 -1.99 20.62 -3.92
N LYS A 176 -1.59 19.79 -2.95
CA LYS A 176 -2.18 19.78 -1.60
C LYS A 176 -2.01 21.11 -0.87
N GLU A 177 -0.85 21.76 -1.03
CA GLU A 177 -0.61 23.08 -0.45
C GLU A 177 -1.55 24.13 -1.05
N TYR A 178 -1.76 24.12 -2.36
CA TYR A 178 -2.67 25.03 -3.06
C TYR A 178 -4.12 24.78 -2.67
N GLU A 179 -4.57 23.53 -2.64
CA GLU A 179 -5.89 23.14 -2.14
C GLU A 179 -6.17 23.72 -0.76
N LYS A 180 -5.24 23.52 0.20
CA LYS A 180 -5.37 24.06 1.56
C LYS A 180 -5.43 25.58 1.57
N LYS A 181 -4.57 26.26 0.81
CA LYS A 181 -4.54 27.72 0.71
C LYS A 181 -5.82 28.29 0.12
N ILE A 182 -6.35 27.66 -0.94
CA ILE A 182 -7.60 28.05 -1.58
C ILE A 182 -8.77 27.88 -0.62
N VAL A 183 -8.90 26.72 0.03
CA VAL A 183 -9.98 26.48 1.01
C VAL A 183 -9.86 27.44 2.19
N ALA A 184 -8.66 27.67 2.72
CA ALA A 184 -8.44 28.64 3.80
C ALA A 184 -8.82 30.07 3.38
N TYR A 185 -8.50 30.47 2.15
CA TYR A 185 -8.91 31.75 1.59
C TYR A 185 -10.43 31.85 1.47
N ILE A 186 -11.11 30.80 0.98
CA ILE A 186 -12.58 30.77 0.87
C ILE A 186 -13.22 30.90 2.26
N ILE A 187 -12.75 30.12 3.25
CA ILE A 187 -13.26 30.17 4.62
C ILE A 187 -13.10 31.58 5.22
N ARG A 188 -11.91 32.18 5.05
CA ARG A 188 -11.62 33.52 5.59
C ARG A 188 -12.48 34.63 4.99
N ASN A 189 -12.89 34.48 3.72
CA ASN A 189 -13.69 35.47 3.01
C ASN A 189 -15.20 35.13 2.98
N CYS A 190 -15.59 33.99 3.58
CA CYS A 190 -16.99 33.58 3.66
C CYS A 190 -17.77 34.51 4.59
N LYS A 191 -18.77 35.19 4.06
CA LYS A 191 -19.63 36.12 4.82
C LYS A 191 -20.92 35.48 5.30
N GLU A 192 -21.34 34.39 4.66
CA GLU A 192 -22.59 33.71 4.97
C GLU A 192 -22.34 32.60 6.00
N ILE A 193 -22.98 32.73 7.16
CA ILE A 193 -22.92 31.76 8.25
C ILE A 193 -24.36 31.41 8.65
N LYS A 194 -24.66 30.11 8.70
CA LYS A 194 -25.96 29.58 9.10
C LYS A 194 -25.79 28.68 10.31
N GLU A 195 -26.49 29.01 11.39
CA GLU A 195 -26.65 28.11 12.53
C GLU A 195 -27.81 27.16 12.21
N VAL A 196 -27.52 25.86 12.19
CA VAL A 196 -28.51 24.84 11.81
C VAL A 196 -28.72 23.82 12.94
N PRO A 197 -29.97 23.50 13.27
CA PRO A 197 -30.27 22.44 14.22
C PRO A 197 -30.09 21.06 13.60
N ARG A 198 -30.09 20.04 14.47
CA ARG A 198 -29.99 18.64 14.07
C ARG A 198 -31.05 18.21 13.05
N LYS A 199 -32.30 18.62 13.29
CA LYS A 199 -33.49 18.25 12.50
C LYS A 199 -34.37 19.46 12.24
N ARG A 200 -35.27 19.35 11.26
CA ARG A 200 -36.30 20.36 11.00
C ARG A 200 -37.28 20.42 12.15
N GLY A 201 -37.88 21.59 12.33
CA GLY A 201 -38.88 21.85 13.36
C GLY A 201 -38.40 22.83 14.42
N TRP A 202 -39.06 22.77 15.57
CA TRP A 202 -38.74 23.62 16.71
C TRP A 202 -37.42 23.19 17.34
N TYR A 203 -36.55 24.16 17.60
CA TYR A 203 -35.28 23.96 18.28
C TYR A 203 -35.06 25.08 19.30
N ARG A 204 -34.27 24.78 20.32
CA ARG A 204 -33.81 25.76 21.30
C ARG A 204 -32.33 26.02 21.05
N TYR A 205 -31.96 27.29 20.92
CA TYR A 205 -30.57 27.72 20.89
C TYR A 205 -30.35 28.82 21.90
N GLN A 206 -29.43 28.58 22.84
CA GLN A 206 -29.26 29.44 24.01
C GLN A 206 -30.62 29.63 24.72
N GLU A 207 -31.09 30.87 24.85
CA GLU A 207 -32.38 31.22 25.46
C GLU A 207 -33.50 31.48 24.44
N THR A 208 -33.28 31.17 23.17
CA THR A 208 -34.26 31.41 22.09
C THR A 208 -34.85 30.10 21.56
N ILE A 209 -36.15 30.12 21.29
CA ILE A 209 -36.85 29.05 20.58
C ILE A 209 -37.08 29.52 19.15
N GLY A 210 -36.61 28.73 18.19
CA GLY A 210 -36.76 28.99 16.76
C GLY A 210 -37.44 27.82 16.05
N PHE A 211 -38.01 28.10 14.88
CA PHE A 211 -38.48 27.07 13.97
C PHE A 211 -37.58 27.02 12.73
N TYR A 212 -36.98 25.86 12.47
CA TYR A 212 -36.14 25.64 11.29
C TYR A 212 -36.89 24.84 10.23
N GLY A 213 -37.26 25.51 9.14
CA GLY A 213 -38.03 24.94 8.03
C GLY A 213 -37.23 24.61 6.78
N GLU A 214 -35.96 25.01 6.71
CA GLU A 214 -35.12 24.76 5.53
C GLU A 214 -34.78 23.27 5.39
N LYS A 215 -34.41 22.86 4.16
CA LYS A 215 -34.07 21.47 3.89
C LYS A 215 -32.82 21.05 4.66
N GLU A 216 -31.76 21.85 4.52
CA GLU A 216 -30.39 21.56 4.95
C GLU A 216 -30.20 21.60 6.47
N THR A 217 -30.71 20.59 7.18
CA THR A 217 -30.40 20.38 8.60
C THR A 217 -28.96 19.90 8.79
N TRP A 218 -28.47 19.93 10.04
CA TRP A 218 -27.15 19.39 10.35
C TRP A 218 -26.99 17.92 9.93
N GLU A 219 -28.02 17.08 10.15
CA GLU A 219 -28.00 15.68 9.70
C GLU A 219 -27.91 15.52 8.18
N GLU A 220 -28.49 16.43 7.40
CA GLU A 220 -28.39 16.41 5.94
C GLU A 220 -27.01 16.89 5.48
N VAL A 221 -26.53 18.03 5.99
CA VAL A 221 -25.26 18.62 5.60
C VAL A 221 -24.07 17.71 5.97
N LYS A 222 -24.13 17.04 7.14
CA LYS A 222 -23.11 16.10 7.59
C LYS A 222 -22.96 14.90 6.65
N LYS A 223 -24.06 14.37 6.10
CA LYS A 223 -24.03 13.26 5.14
C LYS A 223 -23.27 13.59 3.85
N TYR A 224 -23.35 14.83 3.37
CA TYR A 224 -22.60 15.25 2.18
C TYR A 224 -21.10 15.49 2.47
N ALA A 225 -20.78 15.86 3.71
CA ALA A 225 -19.41 16.18 4.12
C ALA A 225 -18.58 14.96 4.54
N GLU A 226 -19.22 13.87 4.99
CA GLU A 226 -18.55 12.58 5.27
C GLU A 226 -18.16 11.84 4.00
#